data_AF-A0AAW4CMF1-F1
#
_entry.id   AF-A0AAW4CMF1-F1
#
_cell.length_a   1.000
_cell.length_b   1.000
_cell.length_c   1.000
_cell.angle_alpha   90.00
_cell.angle_beta   90.00
_cell.angle_gamma   90.00
#
_symmetry.space_group_name_H-M   'P 1'
#
loop_
_entity.id
_entity.type
_entity.pdbx_description
1 polymer ?
#
loop_
_entity_poly.entity_id
_entity_poly.type
_entity_poly.pdbx_seq_one_letter_code
_entity_poly.pdbx_strand_id
1 'polypeptide(L)'
;GAYAPDQCLALAGVDVPHDVQKRILESLGFGVSGEVGGIEYQDGVPVSVPGHWSISVPTWRRDVDGWPDIVEEVVRIVGLDHVPSTPLPRVPGVARPTATAEQLVERRVRRTAAARGLAEAINWSFISEKEAASVGGGDWTLANPISEELKVMRPSLLPGLLSATKRNVD
;
A
#
# COMPACT_ATOMS: atom_id res chain seq x y z
N GLY A 1 -22.57 -14.54 1.88
CA GLY A 1 -21.93 -14.29 3.18
C GLY A 1 -22.83 -13.45 4.06
N ALA A 2 -22.73 -13.59 5.37
CA ALA A 2 -23.44 -12.71 6.29
C ALA A 2 -22.81 -11.31 6.30
N TYR A 3 -23.63 -10.26 6.30
CA TYR A 3 -23.23 -8.86 6.32
C TYR A 3 -24.20 -8.07 7.21
N ALA A 4 -23.67 -7.20 8.07
CA ALA A 4 -24.48 -6.27 8.85
C ALA A 4 -24.25 -4.85 8.31
N PRO A 5 -25.28 -4.10 7.90
CA PRO A 5 -25.10 -2.78 7.27
C PRO A 5 -24.33 -1.76 8.12
N ASP A 6 -24.36 -1.90 9.44
CA ASP A 6 -23.60 -1.05 10.38
C ASP A 6 -22.08 -1.27 10.28
N GLN A 7 -21.63 -2.33 9.59
CA GLN A 7 -20.22 -2.59 9.32
C GLN A 7 -19.57 -1.51 8.44
N CYS A 8 -20.33 -0.80 7.60
CA CYS A 8 -19.80 0.34 6.85
C CYS A 8 -19.31 1.44 7.79
N LEU A 9 -20.10 1.78 8.80
CA LEU A 9 -19.69 2.75 9.82
C LEU A 9 -18.54 2.20 10.67
N ALA A 10 -18.62 0.94 11.10
CA ALA A 10 -17.61 0.36 11.99
C ALA A 10 -16.22 0.22 11.34
N LEU A 11 -16.16 -0.15 10.05
CA LEU A 11 -14.89 -0.37 9.34
C LEU A 11 -14.39 0.89 8.62
N ALA A 12 -15.27 1.62 7.92
CA ALA A 12 -14.88 2.76 7.09
C ALA A 12 -15.17 4.12 7.74
N GLY A 13 -15.90 4.17 8.85
CA GLY A 13 -16.30 5.42 9.48
C GLY A 13 -17.34 6.22 8.68
N VAL A 14 -17.99 5.60 7.69
CA VAL A 14 -18.99 6.23 6.83
C VAL A 14 -20.37 5.67 7.17
N ASP A 15 -21.26 6.54 7.63
CA ASP A 15 -22.66 6.21 7.87
C ASP A 15 -23.44 6.28 6.55
N VAL A 16 -23.68 5.12 5.93
CA VAL A 16 -24.43 4.99 4.69
C VAL A 16 -25.81 4.39 5.03
N PRO A 17 -26.93 5.06 4.70
CA PRO A 17 -28.26 4.51 4.98
C PRO A 17 -28.44 3.11 4.37
N HIS A 18 -29.07 2.21 5.11
CA HIS A 18 -29.19 0.80 4.73
C HIS A 18 -29.87 0.62 3.35
N ASP A 19 -30.90 1.42 3.02
CA ASP A 19 -31.56 1.37 1.71
C ASP A 19 -30.61 1.78 0.56
N VAL A 20 -29.69 2.70 0.82
CA VAL A 20 -28.67 3.16 -0.13
C VAL A 20 -27.64 2.06 -0.34
N GLN A 21 -27.13 1.47 0.74
CA GLN A 21 -26.18 0.34 0.66
C GLN A 21 -26.77 -0.81 -0.17
N LYS A 22 -28.02 -1.19 0.10
CA LYS A 22 -28.72 -2.23 -0.63
C LYS A 22 -28.82 -1.92 -2.12
N ARG A 23 -29.26 -0.70 -2.49
CA ARG A 23 -29.35 -0.28 -3.90
C ARG A 23 -28.00 -0.33 -4.60
N ILE A 24 -26.93 0.10 -3.93
CA ILE A 24 -25.57 0.02 -4.47
C ILE A 24 -25.19 -1.42 -4.77
N LEU A 25 -25.32 -2.32 -3.79
CA LEU A 25 -24.95 -3.73 -3.94
C LEU A 25 -25.78 -4.42 -5.04
N GLU A 26 -27.09 -4.18 -5.08
CA GLU A 26 -27.96 -4.71 -6.14
C GLU A 26 -27.57 -4.16 -7.53
N SER A 27 -27.20 -2.88 -7.63
CA SER A 27 -26.73 -2.29 -8.89
C SER A 27 -25.41 -2.88 -9.39
N LEU A 28 -24.58 -3.39 -8.47
CA LEU A 28 -23.33 -4.09 -8.76
C LEU A 28 -23.54 -5.60 -9.03
N GLY A 29 -24.77 -6.09 -8.93
CA GLY A 29 -25.14 -7.47 -9.22
C GLY A 29 -25.09 -8.42 -8.01
N PHE A 30 -24.92 -7.91 -6.80
CA PHE A 30 -25.05 -8.72 -5.58
C PHE A 30 -26.52 -8.99 -5.28
N GLY A 31 -26.81 -10.21 -4.82
CA GLY A 31 -28.10 -10.50 -4.21
C GLY A 31 -28.11 -10.09 -2.74
N VAL A 32 -29.11 -9.33 -2.30
CA VAL A 32 -29.25 -8.91 -0.89
C VAL A 32 -30.60 -9.38 -0.35
N SER A 33 -30.57 -10.25 0.65
CA SER A 33 -31.77 -10.73 1.37
C SER A 33 -31.56 -10.70 2.88
N GLY A 34 -32.63 -10.76 3.67
CA GLY A 34 -32.56 -10.75 5.13
C GLY A 34 -33.31 -9.58 5.77
N GLU A 35 -33.21 -9.49 7.09
CA GLU A 35 -33.94 -8.51 7.88
C GLU A 35 -33.26 -7.14 7.83
N VAL A 36 -34.07 -6.10 7.59
CA VAL A 36 -33.62 -4.71 7.69
C VAL A 36 -33.54 -4.39 9.18
N GLY A 37 -32.41 -3.83 9.61
CA GLY A 37 -32.27 -3.34 10.97
C GLY A 37 -33.27 -2.24 11.28
N GLY A 38 -33.46 -1.94 12.55
CA GLY A 38 -34.46 -0.96 12.94
C GLY A 38 -34.29 -0.51 14.38
N ILE A 39 -35.28 0.23 14.85
CA ILE A 39 -35.39 0.59 16.27
C ILE A 39 -36.56 -0.20 16.85
N GLU A 40 -36.26 -1.07 17.81
CA GLU A 40 -37.27 -1.72 18.65
C GLU A 40 -37.34 -1.02 20.01
N TYR A 41 -38.46 -1.18 20.72
CA TYR A 41 -38.61 -0.66 22.07
C TYR A 41 -38.56 -1.83 23.07
N GLN A 42 -37.50 -1.89 23.89
CA GLN A 42 -37.39 -2.83 25.01
C GLN A 42 -37.61 -2.06 26.31
N ASP A 43 -38.65 -2.43 27.07
CA ASP A 43 -39.07 -1.74 28.30
C ASP A 43 -39.28 -0.22 28.11
N GLY A 44 -39.78 0.18 26.94
CA GLY A 44 -39.99 1.59 26.59
C GLY A 44 -38.72 2.35 26.20
N VAL A 45 -37.57 1.69 26.15
CA VAL A 45 -36.30 2.25 25.70
C VAL A 45 -36.04 1.84 24.24
N PRO A 46 -35.73 2.79 23.34
CA PRO A 46 -35.37 2.45 21.96
C PRO A 46 -34.01 1.73 21.93
N VAL A 47 -33.97 0.56 21.30
CA VAL A 47 -32.79 -0.28 21.09
C VAL A 47 -32.60 -0.48 19.59
N SER A 48 -31.38 -0.25 19.11
CA SER A 48 -31.01 -0.52 17.72
C SER A 48 -30.91 -2.02 17.50
N VAL A 49 -31.68 -2.55 16.57
CA VAL A 49 -31.59 -3.94 16.11
C VAL A 49 -30.77 -3.95 14.82
N PRO A 50 -29.59 -4.59 14.81
CA PRO A 50 -28.78 -4.67 13.60
C PRO A 50 -29.53 -5.45 12.52
N GLY A 51 -29.48 -4.95 11.30
CA GLY A 51 -29.89 -5.73 10.14
C GLY A 51 -28.90 -6.85 9.89
N HIS A 52 -29.40 -8.04 9.55
CA HIS A 52 -28.56 -9.16 9.13
C HIS A 52 -28.93 -9.54 7.71
N TRP A 53 -28.05 -9.18 6.77
CA TRP A 53 -28.20 -9.51 5.37
C TRP A 53 -27.40 -10.75 5.01
N SER A 54 -27.98 -11.57 4.13
CA SER A 54 -27.30 -12.59 3.36
C SER A 54 -26.98 -12.02 1.99
N ILE A 55 -25.68 -11.95 1.70
CA ILE A 55 -25.15 -11.47 0.42
C ILE A 55 -24.84 -12.65 -0.50
N SER A 56 -25.41 -12.66 -1.69
CA SER A 56 -25.03 -13.54 -2.78
C SER A 56 -24.05 -12.80 -3.70
N VAL A 57 -22.85 -13.36 -3.86
CA VAL A 57 -21.80 -12.79 -4.72
C VAL A 57 -22.02 -13.26 -6.16
N PRO A 58 -22.03 -12.35 -7.16
CA PRO A 58 -22.19 -12.74 -8.56
C PRO A 58 -20.97 -13.51 -9.06
N THR A 59 -21.18 -14.47 -9.96
CA THR A 59 -20.17 -15.46 -10.37
C THR A 59 -18.91 -14.89 -11.03
N TRP A 60 -18.97 -13.66 -11.54
CA TRP A 60 -17.82 -12.96 -12.15
C TRP A 60 -16.95 -12.21 -11.14
N ARG A 61 -17.39 -12.05 -9.87
CA ARG A 61 -16.62 -11.43 -8.79
C ARG A 61 -15.82 -12.48 -8.03
N ARG A 62 -14.56 -12.66 -8.43
CA ARG A 62 -13.62 -13.62 -7.81
C ARG A 62 -12.77 -13.00 -6.69
N ASP A 63 -12.98 -11.71 -6.46
CA ASP A 63 -12.26 -10.81 -5.56
C ASP A 63 -13.02 -10.55 -4.25
N VAL A 64 -14.18 -11.18 -4.04
CA VAL A 64 -15.05 -10.96 -2.88
C VAL A 64 -15.13 -12.22 -2.05
N ASP A 65 -14.51 -12.21 -0.88
CA ASP A 65 -14.40 -13.36 0.02
C ASP A 65 -14.99 -13.09 1.42
N GLY A 66 -15.33 -11.85 1.75
CA GLY A 66 -15.88 -11.52 3.07
C GLY A 66 -16.67 -10.21 3.15
N TRP A 67 -17.19 -9.95 4.35
CA TRP A 67 -17.91 -8.71 4.66
C TRP A 67 -17.07 -7.42 4.46
N PRO A 68 -15.73 -7.39 4.63
CA PRO A 68 -14.95 -6.18 4.36
C PRO A 68 -15.00 -5.77 2.89
N ASP A 69 -15.01 -6.73 1.96
CA ASP A 69 -15.09 -6.47 0.51
C ASP A 69 -16.47 -5.87 0.16
N ILE A 70 -17.52 -6.26 0.89
CA ILE A 70 -18.85 -5.63 0.75
C ILE A 70 -18.82 -4.17 1.21
N VAL A 71 -18.14 -3.87 2.33
CA VAL A 71 -17.93 -2.48 2.78
C VAL A 71 -17.13 -1.70 1.74
N GLU A 72 -16.07 -2.28 1.17
CA GLU A 72 -15.28 -1.66 0.11
C GLU A 72 -16.17 -1.28 -1.08
N GLU A 73 -17.02 -2.19 -1.56
CA GLU A 73 -17.90 -1.95 -2.69
C GLU A 73 -18.90 -0.81 -2.43
N VAL A 74 -19.48 -0.76 -1.24
CA VAL A 74 -20.37 0.34 -0.84
C VAL A 74 -19.60 1.66 -0.81
N VAL A 75 -18.46 1.70 -0.12
CA VAL A 75 -17.65 2.91 0.05
C VAL A 75 -17.09 3.38 -1.30
N ARG A 76 -16.70 2.47 -2.19
CA ARG A 76 -16.20 2.76 -3.53
C ARG A 76 -17.22 3.50 -4.39
N ILE A 77 -18.50 3.17 -4.26
CA ILE A 77 -19.59 3.84 -4.99
C ILE A 77 -20.02 5.14 -4.30
N VAL A 78 -20.04 5.18 -2.96
CA VAL A 78 -20.30 6.42 -2.20
C VAL A 78 -19.19 7.46 -2.42
N GLY A 79 -17.96 7.00 -2.66
CA GLY A 79 -16.79 7.83 -2.92
C GLY A 79 -15.87 7.90 -1.71
N LEU A 80 -14.58 7.64 -1.94
CA LEU A 80 -13.55 7.62 -0.90
C LEU A 80 -13.36 8.96 -0.18
N ASP A 81 -13.73 10.08 -0.80
CA ASP A 81 -13.66 11.41 -0.19
C ASP A 81 -14.60 11.57 1.01
N HIS A 82 -15.61 10.71 1.14
CA HIS A 82 -16.51 10.67 2.30
C HIS A 82 -15.92 9.89 3.49
N VAL A 83 -14.81 9.16 3.29
CA VAL A 83 -14.12 8.46 4.38
C VAL A 83 -13.38 9.49 5.24
N PRO A 84 -13.70 9.62 6.53
CA PRO A 84 -13.09 10.63 7.37
C PRO A 84 -11.59 10.37 7.54
N SER A 85 -10.77 11.40 7.26
CA SER A 85 -9.34 11.38 7.58
C SER A 85 -9.16 11.47 9.10
N THR A 86 -9.25 10.33 9.77
CA THR A 86 -9.12 10.23 11.23
C THR A 86 -7.66 10.00 11.57
N PRO A 87 -7.00 10.91 12.31
CA PRO A 87 -5.63 10.71 12.74
C PRO A 87 -5.53 9.43 13.56
N LEU A 88 -4.49 8.63 13.30
CA LEU A 88 -4.20 7.49 14.15
C LEU A 88 -3.98 7.97 15.60
N PRO A 89 -4.51 7.24 16.59
CA PRO A 89 -4.29 7.59 17.99
C PRO A 89 -2.78 7.63 18.26
N ARG A 90 -2.33 8.69 18.94
CA ARG A 90 -0.94 8.79 19.37
C ARG A 90 -0.67 7.72 20.40
N VAL A 91 0.27 6.82 20.11
CA VAL A 91 0.78 5.88 21.10
C VAL A 91 1.40 6.71 22.25
N PRO A 92 1.05 6.46 23.52
CA PRO A 92 1.66 7.16 24.65
C PRO A 92 3.19 6.99 24.67
N GLY A 93 3.91 8.07 24.98
CA GLY A 93 5.37 8.06 25.16
C GLY A 93 6.14 8.88 24.14
N VAL A 94 7.47 8.86 24.26
CA VAL A 94 8.39 9.52 23.32
C VAL A 94 8.55 8.64 22.08
N ALA A 95 8.40 9.24 20.90
CA ALA A 95 8.67 8.56 19.64
C ALA A 95 10.08 7.96 19.66
N ARG A 96 10.17 6.64 19.43
CA ARG A 96 11.47 5.98 19.35
C ARG A 96 12.22 6.48 18.11
N PRO A 97 13.54 6.68 18.18
CA PRO A 97 14.34 6.95 16.99
C PRO A 97 14.06 5.88 15.93
N THR A 98 13.65 6.30 14.74
CA THR A 98 13.35 5.41 13.62
C THR A 98 14.59 5.03 12.82
N ALA A 99 15.66 5.82 12.93
CA ALA A 99 16.90 5.57 12.23
C ALA A 99 17.85 4.68 13.05
N THR A 100 18.46 3.70 12.39
CA THR A 100 19.55 2.91 12.97
C THR A 100 20.82 3.74 13.10
N ALA A 101 21.77 3.29 13.94
CA ALA A 101 23.06 3.96 14.07
C ALA A 101 23.81 4.06 12.73
N GLU A 102 23.74 3.01 11.91
CA GLU A 102 24.33 2.96 10.57
C GLU A 102 23.72 4.01 9.63
N GLN A 103 22.39 4.14 9.62
CA GLN A 103 21.71 5.17 8.82
C GLN A 103 22.09 6.59 9.25
N LEU A 104 22.34 6.81 10.55
CA LEU A 104 22.81 8.11 11.04
C LEU A 104 24.24 8.41 10.58
N VAL A 105 25.12 7.41 10.60
CA VAL A 105 26.49 7.52 10.08
C VAL A 105 26.47 7.80 8.58
N GLU A 106 25.69 7.03 7.80
CA GLU A 106 25.55 7.22 6.36
C GLU A 106 25.12 8.64 6.01
N ARG A 107 24.07 9.15 6.68
CA ARG A 107 23.60 10.54 6.51
C ARG A 107 24.69 11.56 6.83
N ARG A 108 25.49 11.32 7.87
CA ARG A 108 26.59 12.21 8.26
C ARG A 108 27.70 12.20 7.21
N VAL A 109 28.09 11.03 6.72
CA VAL A 109 29.12 10.87 5.67
C VAL A 109 28.67 11.57 4.39
N ARG A 110 27.42 11.36 3.96
CA ARG A 110 26.85 12.00 2.76
C ARG A 110 26.87 13.54 2.86
N ARG A 111 26.41 14.10 3.98
CA ARG A 111 26.45 15.56 4.22
C ARG A 111 27.89 16.09 4.25
N THR A 112 28.81 15.34 4.84
CA THR A 112 30.22 15.72 4.93
C THR A 112 30.91 15.71 3.56
N ALA A 113 30.56 14.77 2.68
CA ALA A 113 31.03 14.71 1.30
C ALA A 113 30.50 15.92 0.49
N ALA A 114 29.21 16.23 0.61
CA ALA A 114 28.60 17.39 -0.04
C ALA A 114 29.25 18.71 0.41
N ALA A 115 29.52 18.87 1.72
CA ALA A 115 30.22 20.03 2.27
C ALA A 115 31.66 20.19 1.74
N ARG A 116 32.25 19.13 1.19
CA ARG A 116 33.57 19.12 0.53
C ARG A 116 33.50 19.30 -0.99
N GLY A 117 32.31 19.59 -1.54
CA GLY A 117 32.13 19.82 -2.97
C GLY A 117 31.95 18.55 -3.81
N LEU A 118 31.73 17.38 -3.19
CA LEU A 118 31.41 16.16 -3.91
C LEU A 118 29.92 16.12 -4.27
N ALA A 119 29.59 15.61 -5.46
CA ALA A 119 28.23 15.35 -5.90
C ALA A 119 27.84 13.88 -5.64
N GLU A 120 26.59 13.65 -5.23
CA GLU A 120 26.04 12.29 -5.10
C GLU A 120 25.72 11.72 -6.50
N ALA A 121 26.17 10.50 -6.77
CA ALA A 121 25.89 9.79 -8.02
C ALA A 121 25.11 8.50 -7.74
N ILE A 122 23.98 8.33 -8.42
CA ILE A 122 23.15 7.12 -8.35
C ILE A 122 23.30 6.38 -9.67
N ASN A 123 23.91 5.19 -9.60
CA ASN A 123 24.22 4.35 -10.75
C ASN A 123 23.49 3.01 -10.64
N TRP A 124 23.29 2.35 -11.79
CA TRP A 124 22.72 1.01 -11.86
C TRP A 124 23.51 0.02 -11.01
N SER A 125 22.79 -0.88 -10.34
CA SER A 125 23.39 -2.01 -9.61
C SER A 125 23.90 -3.09 -10.56
N PHE A 126 23.36 -3.14 -11.79
CA PHE A 126 23.76 -4.06 -12.82
C PHE A 126 24.62 -3.36 -13.86
N ILE A 127 25.62 -4.07 -14.35
CA ILE A 127 26.56 -3.64 -15.39
C ILE A 127 26.80 -4.79 -16.36
N SER A 128 27.52 -4.54 -17.45
CA SER A 128 27.92 -5.60 -18.37
C SER A 128 28.95 -6.52 -17.72
N GLU A 129 29.03 -7.77 -18.19
CA GLU A 129 30.05 -8.72 -17.73
C GLU A 129 31.47 -8.20 -18.00
N LYS A 130 31.66 -7.49 -19.13
CA LYS A 130 32.92 -6.85 -19.49
C LYS A 130 33.31 -5.76 -18.48
N GLU A 131 32.38 -4.91 -18.06
CA GLU A 131 32.63 -3.89 -17.04
C GLU A 131 32.92 -4.53 -15.68
N ALA A 132 32.17 -5.56 -15.30
CA ALA A 132 32.41 -6.28 -14.05
C ALA A 132 33.81 -6.92 -14.04
N ALA A 133 34.22 -7.56 -15.13
CA ALA A 133 35.54 -8.19 -15.27
C ALA A 133 36.69 -7.20 -15.06
N SER A 134 36.52 -5.92 -15.42
CA SER A 134 37.56 -4.89 -15.24
C SER A 134 37.89 -4.57 -13.77
N VAL A 135 37.01 -4.97 -12.83
CA VAL A 135 37.16 -4.72 -11.39
C VAL A 135 37.07 -6.01 -10.56
N GLY A 136 37.41 -7.16 -11.15
CA GLY A 136 37.47 -8.46 -10.46
C GLY A 136 36.35 -9.46 -10.80
N GLY A 137 35.42 -9.09 -11.69
CA GLY A 137 34.26 -9.93 -12.03
C GLY A 137 33.11 -9.77 -11.02
N GLY A 138 31.89 -10.12 -11.43
CA GLY A 138 30.73 -10.09 -10.55
C GLY A 138 30.28 -11.50 -10.17
N ASP A 139 29.99 -11.72 -8.90
CA ASP A 139 29.60 -13.04 -8.38
C ASP A 139 28.16 -13.42 -8.73
N TRP A 140 27.34 -12.44 -9.11
CA TRP A 140 25.90 -12.63 -9.30
C TRP A 140 25.45 -12.12 -10.65
N THR A 141 24.81 -13.02 -11.42
CA THR A 141 24.29 -12.74 -12.75
C THR A 141 22.77 -12.95 -12.77
N LEU A 142 22.04 -12.03 -13.37
CA LEU A 142 20.59 -12.14 -13.54
C LEU A 142 20.26 -13.26 -14.54
N ALA A 143 19.32 -14.13 -14.17
CA ALA A 143 18.81 -15.18 -15.06
C ALA A 143 17.92 -14.62 -16.19
N ASN A 144 17.23 -13.51 -15.94
CA ASN A 144 16.38 -12.83 -16.92
C ASN A 144 16.70 -11.33 -16.95
N PRO A 145 17.85 -10.92 -17.52
CA PRO A 145 18.23 -9.52 -17.56
C PRO A 145 17.41 -8.76 -18.61
N ILE A 146 17.18 -7.47 -18.35
CA ILE A 146 16.53 -6.55 -19.31
C ILE A 146 17.40 -6.39 -20.58
N SER A 147 18.73 -6.49 -20.44
CA SER A 147 19.70 -6.48 -21.54
C SER A 147 21.04 -7.08 -21.11
N GLU A 148 21.91 -7.46 -22.06
CA GLU A 148 23.27 -7.96 -21.77
C GLU A 148 24.16 -6.90 -21.10
N GLU A 149 23.91 -5.62 -21.33
CA GLU A 149 24.62 -4.51 -20.68
C GLU A 149 24.21 -4.30 -19.21
N LEU A 150 23.15 -4.96 -18.74
CA LEU A 150 22.61 -4.88 -17.38
C LEU A 150 22.38 -6.28 -16.79
N LYS A 151 23.42 -7.11 -16.85
CA LYS A 151 23.33 -8.54 -16.56
C LYS A 151 24.00 -8.96 -15.25
N VAL A 152 25.10 -8.31 -14.89
CA VAL A 152 25.95 -8.71 -13.75
C VAL A 152 25.83 -7.69 -12.62
N MET A 153 25.64 -8.15 -11.38
CA MET A 153 25.69 -7.29 -10.20
C MET A 153 27.09 -6.68 -10.07
N ARG A 154 27.15 -5.36 -9.91
CA ARG A 154 28.43 -4.65 -9.79
C ARG A 154 29.19 -5.15 -8.55
N PRO A 155 30.46 -5.59 -8.68
CA PRO A 155 31.28 -5.98 -7.53
C PRO A 155 31.86 -4.76 -6.80
N SER A 156 31.78 -3.57 -7.43
CA SER A 156 32.31 -2.31 -6.92
C SER A 156 31.50 -1.14 -7.44
N LEU A 157 31.58 0.02 -6.75
CA LEU A 157 30.99 1.28 -7.22
C LEU A 157 31.82 1.95 -8.32
N LEU A 158 33.11 1.57 -8.46
CA LEU A 158 34.05 2.23 -9.36
C LEU A 158 33.60 2.26 -10.83
N PRO A 159 33.12 1.16 -11.46
CA PRO A 159 32.70 1.20 -12.86
C PRO A 159 31.61 2.23 -13.11
N GLY A 160 30.57 2.26 -12.26
CA GLY A 160 29.49 3.23 -12.37
C GLY A 160 29.97 4.67 -12.19
N LEU A 161 30.85 4.92 -11.22
CA LEU A 161 31.39 6.27 -10.98
C LEU A 161 32.26 6.75 -12.15
N LEU A 162 33.11 5.88 -12.70
CA LEU A 162 33.94 6.20 -13.87
C LEU A 162 33.08 6.47 -15.11
N SER A 163 32.04 5.66 -15.34
CA SER A 163 31.07 5.86 -16.43
C SER A 163 30.32 7.20 -16.29
N ALA A 164 29.92 7.57 -15.08
CA ALA A 164 29.30 8.88 -14.81
C ALA A 164 30.28 10.04 -15.06
N THR A 165 31.53 9.92 -14.60
CA THR A 165 32.57 10.94 -14.86
C THR A 165 32.83 11.10 -16.35
N LYS A 166 32.99 9.99 -17.09
CA LYS A 166 33.20 10.01 -18.54
C LYS A 166 32.07 10.78 -19.26
N ARG A 167 30.81 10.45 -18.97
CA ARG A 167 29.64 11.12 -19.55
C ARG A 167 29.52 12.61 -19.22
N ASN A 168 30.14 13.07 -18.14
CA ASN A 168 30.14 14.49 -17.77
C ASN A 168 31.30 15.28 -18.39
N VAL A 169 32.35 14.60 -18.84
CA VAL A 169 33.53 15.19 -19.48
C VAL A 169 33.40 15.19 -21.01
N ASP A 170 32.72 14.18 -21.56
CA ASP A 170 32.28 14.12 -22.97
C ASP A 170 31.24 15.21 -23.28
#